data_AF-A0AAE6IS67-F1
#
_entry.id   AF-A0AAE6IS67-F1
#
_cell.length_a   1.000
_cell.length_b   1.000
_cell.length_c   1.000
_cell.angle_alpha   90.00
_cell.angle_beta   90.00
_cell.angle_gamma   90.00
#
_symmetry.space_group_name_H-M   'P 1'
#
loop_
_entity.id
_entity.type
_entity.pdbx_description
1 polymer ?
#
loop_
_entity_poly.entity_id
_entity_poly.type
_entity_poly.pdbx_seq_one_letter_code
_entity_poly.pdbx_strand_id
1 'polypeptide(L)'
;MEKIRIRKLFNADLTKENSENFVQKEKITNIIPNKVYYVEHSIYFSNTMEVYEDDTMQKPLVLETDYNFAEIDSIASEMSNIDCYKALTFNQRFEKVFIRYHSYGDLLSAEDINCIADGVNTLSEINEKQTQEFNTLVRNFEEHITNGKAHNANRNGYR
;
A
#
# COMPACT_ATOMS: atom_id res chain seq x y z
N MET A 1 24.18 -17.60 14.93
CA MET A 1 24.09 -16.30 14.23
C MET A 1 23.61 -16.57 12.82
N GLU A 2 22.32 -16.35 12.60
CA GLU A 2 21.70 -16.52 11.29
C GLU A 2 22.06 -15.31 10.42
N LYS A 3 22.55 -15.57 9.19
CA LYS A 3 22.85 -14.50 8.24
C LYS A 3 21.53 -13.95 7.72
N ILE A 4 21.19 -12.74 8.13
CA ILE A 4 20.10 -11.95 7.54
C ILE A 4 20.48 -11.71 6.07
N ARG A 5 19.76 -12.37 5.15
CA ARG A 5 19.82 -12.06 3.72
C ARG A 5 18.91 -10.86 3.50
N ILE A 6 19.51 -9.69 3.28
CA ILE A 6 18.78 -8.51 2.78
C ILE A 6 18.51 -8.77 1.29
N ARG A 7 17.28 -9.19 0.95
CA ARG A 7 16.81 -9.14 -0.45
C ARG A 7 16.45 -7.70 -0.76
N LYS A 8 16.79 -7.23 -1.97
CA LYS A 8 16.35 -5.92 -2.46
C LYS A 8 14.83 -5.93 -2.52
N LEU A 9 14.19 -5.11 -1.70
CA LEU A 9 12.78 -4.77 -1.81
C LEU A 9 12.64 -3.78 -2.98
N PHE A 10 11.68 -4.01 -3.87
CA PHE A 10 11.38 -3.12 -4.99
C PHE A 10 10.35 -2.08 -4.56
N ASN A 11 10.51 -0.83 -5.04
CA ASN A 11 9.61 0.28 -4.69
C ASN A 11 8.23 0.07 -5.33
N ALA A 12 7.17 0.20 -4.52
CA ALA A 12 5.78 0.12 -4.95
C ALA A 12 5.40 1.21 -5.96
N ASP A 13 4.44 0.92 -6.84
CA ASP A 13 4.09 1.77 -7.98
C ASP A 13 2.58 1.89 -8.17
N LEU A 14 2.01 2.85 -7.45
CA LEU A 14 0.60 3.19 -7.51
C LEU A 14 0.19 3.84 -8.85
N THR A 15 1.13 4.46 -9.57
CA THR A 15 0.87 5.16 -10.84
C THR A 15 1.07 4.27 -12.06
N LYS A 16 1.59 3.05 -11.90
CA LYS A 16 2.08 2.17 -12.99
C LYS A 16 3.27 2.77 -13.76
N GLU A 17 4.01 3.69 -13.16
CA GLU A 17 5.13 4.40 -13.77
C GLU A 17 6.50 3.81 -13.40
N ASN A 18 6.60 3.01 -12.35
CA ASN A 18 7.80 2.25 -12.01
C ASN A 18 7.95 1.04 -12.94
N SER A 19 8.89 1.19 -13.87
CA SER A 19 9.28 0.14 -14.79
C SER A 19 9.74 -1.15 -14.12
N GLU A 20 10.18 -1.11 -12.85
CA GLU A 20 10.64 -2.31 -12.12
C GLU A 20 9.48 -3.26 -11.74
N ASN A 21 8.26 -2.75 -11.59
CA ASN A 21 7.06 -3.55 -11.30
C ASN A 21 6.39 -4.09 -12.58
N PHE A 22 7.00 -3.84 -13.74
CA PHE A 22 6.57 -4.38 -15.02
C PHE A 22 7.47 -5.52 -15.44
N VAL A 23 7.02 -6.74 -15.15
CA VAL A 23 7.74 -7.94 -15.54
C VAL A 23 7.49 -8.21 -17.01
N GLN A 24 8.59 -8.27 -17.76
CA GLN A 24 8.57 -8.58 -19.18
C GLN A 24 9.36 -9.87 -19.45
N LYS A 25 8.89 -10.63 -20.45
CA LYS A 25 9.61 -11.77 -21.02
C LYS A 25 9.85 -12.92 -20.04
N GLU A 26 9.01 -13.06 -19.02
CA GLU A 26 9.05 -14.27 -18.19
C GLU A 26 8.69 -15.47 -19.06
N LYS A 27 9.58 -16.45 -19.13
CA LYS A 27 9.50 -17.53 -20.12
C LYS A 27 9.03 -18.83 -19.48
N ILE A 28 7.97 -19.41 -20.03
CA ILE A 28 7.59 -20.80 -19.75
C ILE A 28 7.89 -21.65 -20.98
N THR A 29 8.46 -22.84 -20.78
CA THR A 29 8.78 -23.78 -21.88
C THR A 29 8.01 -25.08 -21.74
N ASN A 30 7.92 -25.83 -22.83
CA ASN A 30 7.29 -27.15 -22.89
C ASN A 30 5.84 -27.09 -22.39
N ILE A 31 5.04 -26.20 -22.96
CA ILE A 31 3.63 -26.06 -22.62
C ILE A 31 2.87 -27.29 -23.11
N ILE A 32 2.12 -27.90 -22.19
CA ILE A 32 1.22 -29.02 -22.43
C ILE A 32 -0.20 -28.48 -22.29
N PRO A 33 -1.09 -28.75 -23.25
CA PRO A 33 -2.48 -28.33 -23.17
C PRO A 33 -3.16 -28.80 -21.88
N ASN A 34 -4.02 -27.97 -21.30
CA ASN A 34 -4.83 -28.24 -20.12
C ASN A 34 -4.05 -28.55 -18.84
N LYS A 35 -2.75 -28.23 -18.80
CA LYS A 35 -1.93 -28.29 -17.59
C LYS A 35 -1.86 -26.90 -16.94
N VAL A 36 -1.89 -26.87 -15.61
CA VAL A 36 -1.71 -25.64 -14.83
C VAL A 36 -0.22 -25.32 -14.67
N TYR A 37 0.12 -24.06 -14.92
CA TYR A 37 1.44 -23.47 -14.74
C TYR A 37 1.31 -22.32 -13.73
N TYR A 38 2.24 -22.23 -12.78
CA TYR A 38 2.22 -21.18 -11.76
C TYR A 38 3.25 -20.12 -12.09
N VAL A 39 2.81 -18.87 -12.12
CA VAL A 39 3.67 -17.68 -12.11
C VAL A 39 3.69 -17.18 -10.67
N GLU A 40 4.89 -17.08 -10.10
CA GLU A 40 5.14 -16.72 -8.71
C GLU A 40 5.71 -15.31 -8.65
N HIS A 41 5.20 -14.49 -7.74
CA HIS A 41 5.76 -13.16 -7.51
C HIS A 41 5.65 -12.78 -6.04
N SER A 42 6.66 -12.07 -5.54
CA SER A 42 6.79 -11.72 -4.11
C SER A 42 5.88 -10.57 -3.65
N ILE A 43 5.05 -10.05 -4.55
CA ILE A 43 4.05 -8.98 -4.33
C ILE A 43 2.80 -9.28 -5.17
N TYR A 44 1.69 -8.61 -4.90
CA TYR A 44 0.42 -8.83 -5.61
C TYR A 44 0.58 -8.69 -7.12
N PHE A 45 -0.15 -9.51 -7.87
CA PHE A 45 -0.24 -9.31 -9.31
C PHE A 45 -1.29 -8.25 -9.63
N SER A 46 -1.12 -7.61 -10.78
CA SER A 46 -2.22 -6.90 -11.39
C SER A 46 -3.25 -7.84 -12.02
N ASN A 47 -4.45 -7.31 -12.25
CA ASN A 47 -5.51 -8.05 -12.93
C ASN A 47 -5.18 -8.31 -14.41
N THR A 48 -4.12 -7.72 -14.95
CA THR A 48 -3.74 -7.82 -16.36
C THR A 48 -2.55 -8.76 -16.53
N MET A 49 -2.70 -9.76 -17.39
CA MET A 49 -1.62 -10.65 -17.80
C MET A 49 -1.75 -10.97 -19.29
N GLU A 50 -0.67 -10.71 -20.02
CA GLU A 50 -0.58 -10.94 -21.46
C GLU A 50 0.48 -12.00 -21.73
N VAL A 51 0.22 -12.84 -22.73
CA VAL A 51 1.12 -13.93 -23.10
C VAL A 51 1.41 -13.85 -24.60
N TYR A 52 2.64 -14.17 -24.98
CA TYR A 52 3.17 -14.08 -26.34
C TYR A 52 3.89 -15.36 -26.74
N GLU A 53 3.88 -15.70 -28.02
CA GLU A 53 4.67 -16.82 -28.57
C GLU A 53 6.15 -16.48 -28.75
N ASP A 54 6.48 -15.18 -28.83
CA ASP A 54 7.83 -14.68 -29.08
C ASP A 54 8.33 -13.70 -28.01
N ASP A 55 9.65 -13.56 -27.93
CA ASP A 55 10.35 -12.70 -26.96
C ASP A 55 10.36 -11.22 -27.38
N THR A 56 9.90 -10.93 -28.59
CA THR A 56 9.69 -9.59 -29.14
C THR A 56 8.29 -9.05 -28.82
N MET A 57 7.40 -9.88 -28.27
CA MET A 57 6.02 -9.54 -27.93
C MET A 57 5.19 -9.07 -29.13
N GLN A 58 5.44 -9.63 -30.31
CA GLN A 58 4.74 -9.29 -31.55
C GLN A 58 3.63 -10.29 -31.89
N LYS A 59 3.64 -11.48 -31.25
CA LYS A 59 2.64 -12.53 -31.43
C LYS A 59 1.86 -12.77 -30.14
N PRO A 60 0.85 -11.92 -29.82
CA PRO A 60 0.04 -12.09 -28.63
C PRO A 60 -0.84 -13.34 -28.77
N LEU A 61 -0.93 -14.08 -27.68
CA LEU A 61 -1.94 -15.10 -27.49
C LEU A 61 -3.23 -14.44 -26.99
N VAL A 62 -4.36 -15.03 -27.34
CA VAL A 62 -5.69 -14.51 -27.02
C VAL A 62 -6.19 -15.15 -25.73
N LEU A 63 -6.52 -14.31 -24.73
CA LEU A 63 -7.14 -14.77 -23.49
C LEU A 63 -8.46 -15.50 -23.79
N GLU A 64 -8.78 -16.54 -23.01
CA GLU A 64 -9.93 -17.45 -23.17
C GLU A 64 -9.88 -18.36 -24.41
N THR A 65 -9.11 -18.00 -25.43
CA THR A 65 -8.95 -18.81 -26.65
C THR A 65 -7.69 -19.68 -26.62
N ASP A 66 -6.53 -19.07 -26.35
CA ASP A 66 -5.24 -19.75 -26.35
C ASP A 66 -4.78 -20.10 -24.92
N TYR A 67 -5.13 -19.25 -23.95
CA TYR A 67 -4.80 -19.43 -22.55
C TYR A 67 -5.86 -18.81 -21.63
N ASN A 68 -5.88 -19.27 -20.39
CA ASN A 68 -6.70 -18.75 -19.30
C ASN A 68 -5.79 -18.50 -18.09
N PHE A 69 -6.14 -17.57 -17.22
CA PHE A 69 -5.49 -17.44 -15.92
C PHE A 69 -6.49 -17.22 -14.78
N ALA A 70 -6.11 -17.68 -13.59
CA ALA A 70 -6.83 -17.45 -12.35
C ALA A 70 -5.85 -17.03 -11.25
N GLU A 71 -6.30 -16.14 -10.37
CA GLU A 71 -5.58 -15.79 -9.15
C GLU A 71 -5.89 -16.84 -8.08
N ILE A 72 -4.86 -17.45 -7.50
CA ILE A 72 -5.04 -18.58 -6.58
C ILE A 72 -4.82 -18.20 -5.12
N ASP A 73 -3.97 -17.21 -4.85
CA ASP A 73 -3.74 -16.72 -3.49
C ASP A 73 -3.40 -15.24 -3.54
N SER A 74 -4.28 -14.41 -2.97
CA SER A 74 -4.27 -12.96 -3.06
C SER A 74 -3.96 -12.30 -1.71
N ILE A 75 -3.07 -12.86 -0.89
CA ILE A 75 -2.61 -12.22 0.35
C ILE A 75 -1.08 -12.33 0.49
N ALA A 76 -0.35 -11.58 -0.34
CA ALA A 76 1.03 -11.22 -0.04
C ALA A 76 1.05 -10.01 0.90
N SER A 77 1.03 -10.23 2.21
CA SER A 77 1.48 -9.17 3.11
C SER A 77 2.98 -9.32 3.31
N GLU A 78 3.72 -8.20 3.37
CA GLU A 78 5.14 -8.22 3.77
C GLU A 78 5.35 -8.92 5.14
N MET A 79 4.29 -9.05 5.94
CA MET A 79 4.27 -9.77 7.22
C MET A 79 4.08 -11.29 7.10
N SER A 80 3.44 -11.80 6.03
CA SER A 80 3.07 -13.22 5.90
C SER A 80 4.11 -14.07 5.21
N ASN A 81 5.05 -13.48 4.46
CA ASN A 81 6.11 -14.20 3.75
C ASN A 81 5.55 -15.28 2.78
N ILE A 82 4.36 -15.03 2.23
CA ILE A 82 3.65 -15.89 1.28
C ILE A 82 3.75 -15.22 -0.09
N ASP A 83 4.29 -15.94 -1.08
CA ASP A 83 4.34 -15.47 -2.46
C ASP A 83 2.93 -15.49 -3.08
N CYS A 84 2.64 -14.53 -3.94
CA CYS A 84 1.41 -14.54 -4.74
C CYS A 84 1.57 -15.47 -5.94
N TYR A 85 0.48 -16.13 -6.33
CA TYR A 85 0.45 -17.04 -7.48
C TYR A 85 -0.67 -16.73 -8.46
N LYS A 86 -0.33 -16.69 -9.75
CA LYS A 86 -1.30 -16.84 -10.85
C LYS A 86 -1.15 -18.21 -11.49
N ALA A 87 -2.26 -18.94 -11.60
CA ALA A 87 -2.31 -20.13 -12.43
C ALA A 87 -2.64 -19.75 -13.86
N LEU A 88 -1.85 -20.24 -14.81
CA LEU A 88 -2.13 -20.21 -16.23
C LEU A 88 -2.47 -21.62 -16.71
N THR A 89 -3.44 -21.71 -17.61
CA THR A 89 -3.75 -22.94 -18.36
C THR A 89 -3.76 -22.61 -19.84
N PHE A 90 -3.12 -23.43 -20.66
CA PHE A 90 -3.07 -23.25 -22.10
C PHE A 90 -3.98 -24.24 -22.81
N ASN A 91 -4.71 -23.78 -23.82
CA ASN A 91 -5.66 -24.61 -24.56
C ASN A 91 -4.98 -25.42 -25.68
N GLN A 92 -3.75 -25.03 -26.06
CA GLN A 92 -2.96 -25.70 -27.08
C GLN A 92 -1.48 -25.83 -26.68
N ARG A 93 -0.71 -26.54 -27.51
CA ARG A 93 0.70 -26.84 -27.24
C ARG A 93 1.58 -25.70 -27.74
N PHE A 94 2.52 -25.28 -26.90
CA PHE A 94 3.54 -24.30 -27.27
C PHE A 94 4.93 -24.80 -26.84
N GLU A 95 5.94 -24.59 -27.67
CA GLU A 95 7.33 -24.90 -27.28
C GLU A 95 7.80 -23.97 -26.16
N LYS A 96 7.44 -22.69 -26.27
CA LYS A 96 7.71 -21.64 -25.30
C LYS A 96 6.67 -20.53 -25.42
N VAL A 97 6.47 -19.83 -24.32
CA VAL A 97 5.66 -18.61 -24.26
C VAL A 97 6.35 -17.59 -23.36
N PHE A 98 6.03 -16.32 -23.58
CA PHE A 98 6.57 -15.18 -22.84
C PHE A 98 5.43 -14.41 -22.21
N ILE A 99 5.56 -14.12 -20.92
CA ILE A 99 4.51 -13.49 -20.13
C ILE A 99 4.92 -12.06 -19.83
N ARG A 100 3.93 -11.19 -19.87
CA ARG A 100 4.01 -9.78 -19.48
C ARG A 100 2.91 -9.50 -18.47
N TYR A 101 3.28 -8.96 -17.33
CA TYR A 101 2.33 -8.56 -16.30
C TYR A 101 2.87 -7.40 -15.47
N HIS A 102 1.96 -6.70 -14.83
CA HIS A 102 2.30 -5.76 -13.77
C HIS A 102 2.08 -6.45 -12.42
N SER A 103 2.86 -6.04 -11.44
CA SER A 103 2.61 -6.35 -10.04
C SER A 103 2.20 -5.08 -9.28
N TYR A 104 1.21 -5.22 -8.38
CA TYR A 104 0.81 -4.16 -7.45
C TYR A 104 1.66 -4.31 -6.18
N GLY A 105 2.47 -3.31 -5.88
CA GLY A 105 3.07 -3.16 -4.56
C GLY A 105 2.17 -2.30 -3.67
N ASP A 106 1.92 -2.74 -2.44
CA ASP A 106 1.42 -1.95 -1.31
C ASP A 106 2.21 -2.45 -0.07
N LEU A 107 2.65 -1.69 0.92
CA LEU A 107 2.15 -0.45 1.52
C LEU A 107 3.13 0.74 1.37
N LEU A 108 2.60 1.96 1.60
CA LEU A 108 3.30 3.20 1.97
C LEU A 108 4.74 2.96 2.47
N SER A 109 5.72 3.67 1.90
CA SER A 109 7.11 3.54 2.35
C SER A 109 7.20 3.86 3.85
N ALA A 110 8.21 3.33 4.54
CA ALA A 110 8.46 3.71 5.93
C ALA A 110 8.60 5.24 6.09
N GLU A 111 9.08 5.93 5.05
CA GLU A 111 9.16 7.39 5.00
C GLU A 111 7.77 8.04 4.93
N ASP A 112 6.84 7.50 4.15
CA ASP A 112 5.45 7.93 4.10
C ASP A 112 4.72 7.66 5.43
N ILE A 113 4.95 6.50 6.04
CA ILE A 113 4.39 6.15 7.36
C ILE A 113 4.94 7.07 8.44
N ASN A 114 6.24 7.38 8.42
CA ASN A 114 6.86 8.32 9.36
C ASN A 114 6.33 9.74 9.14
N CYS A 115 6.16 10.18 7.90
CA CYS A 115 5.58 11.50 7.58
C CYS A 115 4.14 11.63 8.13
N ILE A 116 3.32 10.59 7.98
CA ILE A 116 1.97 10.54 8.55
C ILE A 116 2.02 10.55 10.08
N ALA A 117 2.90 9.74 10.68
CA ALA A 117 3.06 9.67 12.14
C ALA A 117 3.51 11.01 12.73
N ASP A 118 4.48 11.68 12.10
CA ASP A 118 4.97 13.00 12.50
C ASP A 118 3.87 14.07 12.37
N GLY A 119 3.06 14.00 11.32
CA GLY A 119 1.89 14.86 11.15
C GLY A 119 0.85 14.68 12.26
N VAL A 120 0.57 13.44 12.66
CA VAL A 120 -0.35 13.12 13.76
C VAL A 120 0.20 13.63 15.10
N ASN A 121 1.49 13.43 15.37
CA ASN A 121 2.13 13.92 16.59
C ASN A 121 2.06 15.46 16.69
N THR A 122 2.36 16.15 15.59
CA THR A 122 2.28 17.63 15.51
C THR A 122 0.87 18.13 15.78
N LEU A 123 -0.15 17.48 15.23
CA LEU A 123 -1.55 17.83 15.48
C LEU A 123 -1.96 17.62 16.94
N SER A 124 -1.43 16.57 17.59
CA SER A 124 -1.67 16.31 19.01
C SER A 124 -1.09 17.43 19.88
N GLU A 125 0.16 17.85 19.63
CA GLU A 125 0.81 18.95 20.37
C GLU A 125 0.07 20.28 20.22
N ILE A 126 -0.40 20.59 19.01
CA ILE A 126 -1.21 21.80 18.76
C ILE A 126 -2.51 21.75 19.58
N ASN A 127 -3.19 20.61 19.59
CA ASN A 127 -4.46 20.44 20.31
C ASN A 127 -4.29 20.54 21.84
N GLU A 128 -3.20 19.98 22.39
CA GLU A 128 -2.86 20.13 23.81
C GLU A 128 -2.61 21.59 24.18
N LYS A 129 -1.84 22.31 23.35
CA LYS A 129 -1.57 23.73 23.57
C LYS A 129 -2.85 24.58 23.52
N GLN A 130 -3.72 24.34 22.54
CA GLN A 130 -5.00 25.03 22.45
C GLN A 130 -5.90 24.74 23.66
N THR A 131 -5.90 23.50 24.15
CA THR A 131 -6.64 23.13 25.36
C THR A 131 -6.10 23.86 26.59
N GLN A 132 -4.78 23.97 26.74
CA GLN A 132 -4.15 24.73 27.83
C GLN A 132 -4.47 26.23 27.77
N GLU A 133 -4.40 26.83 26.57
CA GLU A 133 -4.75 28.23 26.35
C GLU A 133 -6.22 28.49 26.67
N PHE A 134 -7.13 27.60 26.24
CA PHE A 134 -8.55 27.69 26.55
C PHE A 134 -8.81 27.60 28.06
N ASN A 135 -8.21 26.62 28.75
CA ASN A 135 -8.35 26.48 30.20
C ASN A 135 -7.80 27.69 30.95
N THR A 136 -6.69 28.26 30.48
CA THR A 136 -6.13 29.50 31.03
C THR A 136 -7.07 30.67 30.84
N LEU A 137 -7.68 30.78 29.65
CA LEU A 137 -8.67 31.81 29.35
C LEU A 137 -9.91 31.68 30.24
N VAL A 138 -10.44 30.46 30.41
CA VAL A 138 -11.57 30.16 31.31
C VAL A 138 -11.23 30.58 32.74
N ARG A 139 -10.07 30.18 33.27
CA ARG A 139 -9.64 30.55 34.63
C ARG A 139 -9.52 32.07 34.79
N ASN A 140 -8.87 32.75 33.86
CA ASN A 140 -8.71 34.20 33.90
C ASN A 140 -10.08 34.91 33.85
N PHE A 141 -11.04 34.37 33.09
CA PHE A 141 -12.40 34.89 33.02
C PHE A 141 -13.16 34.69 34.35
N GLU A 142 -13.04 33.52 34.97
CA GLU A 142 -13.62 33.23 36.29
C GLU A 142 -13.02 34.12 37.39
N GLU A 143 -11.70 34.33 37.38
CA GLU A 143 -11.01 35.27 38.26
C GLU A 143 -11.51 36.71 38.06
N HIS A 144 -11.66 37.16 36.81
CA HIS A 144 -12.21 38.48 36.50
C HIS A 144 -13.66 38.63 37.02
N ILE A 145 -14.52 37.62 36.83
CA ILE A 145 -15.88 37.63 37.37
C ILE A 145 -15.85 37.72 38.90
N THR A 146 -15.00 36.94 39.55
CA THR A 146 -14.90 36.89 41.01
C THR A 146 -14.40 38.21 41.59
N ASN A 147 -13.35 38.79 41.00
CA ASN A 147 -12.81 40.09 41.38
C ASN A 147 -13.81 41.24 41.09
N GLY A 148 -14.53 41.18 39.98
CA GLY A 148 -15.60 42.12 39.65
C GLY A 148 -16.79 42.05 40.62
N LYS A 149 -17.15 40.84 41.08
CA LYS A 149 -18.17 40.63 42.12
C LYS A 149 -17.72 41.16 43.49
N ALA A 150 -16.45 40.99 43.86
CA ALA A 150 -15.89 41.54 45.11
C ALA A 150 -15.94 43.08 45.15
N HIS A 151 -15.69 43.75 44.02
CA HIS A 151 -15.86 45.20 43.90
C HIS A 151 -17.32 45.67 43.99
N ASN A 152 -18.28 44.86 43.50
CA ASN A 152 -19.71 45.18 43.59
C ASN A 152 -20.32 44.87 44.96
N ALA A 153 -19.78 43.92 45.73
CA ALA A 153 -20.23 43.64 47.10
C ALA A 153 -19.89 44.78 48.07
N ASN A 154 -18.83 45.55 47.79
CA ASN A 154 -18.43 46.68 48.64
C ASN A 154 -19.20 47.99 48.33
N ARG A 155 -20.08 48.00 47.32
CA ARG A 155 -20.91 49.16 46.97
C ARG A 155 -22.28 49.19 47.66
N ASN A 156 -22.66 48.15 48.41
CA ASN A 156 -23.94 48.09 49.14
C ASN A 156 -23.80 48.26 50.67
N GLY A 157 -22.64 48.72 51.16
CA GLY A 157 -22.37 48.88 52.60
C GLY A 157 -22.54 50.28 53.18
N TYR A 158 -23.05 51.25 52.43
CA TYR A 158 -23.33 52.60 52.95
C TYR A 158 -24.72 53.07 52.53
N ARG A 159 -25.72 52.78 53.37
CA ARG A 159 -26.94 53.56 53.52
C ARG A 159 -27.26 53.66 54.99
#